data_AF-A0A3A8KJM8-F1
#
_entry.id   AF-A0A3A8KJM8-F1
#
_cell.length_a   1.000
_cell.length_b   1.000
_cell.length_c   1.000
_cell.angle_alpha   90.00
_cell.angle_beta   90.00
_cell.angle_gamma   90.00
#
_symmetry.space_group_name_H-M   'P 1'
#
loop_
_entity.id
_entity.type
_entity.pdbx_description
1 polymer ?
#
loop_
_entity_poly.entity_id
_entity_poly.type
_entity_poly.pdbx_seq_one_letter_code
_entity_poly.pdbx_strand_id
1 'polypeptide(L)'
;NAPAPDADGLLGPEFAILDTATVTARANFVHEFLYTSIPVNAGITVDYNLLPSEDAALVAWLGRYWLHGTMAPALEQRLLSALADPDSGAALRKKKLALYLTSLSPSFQVQR
;
A
#
# COMPACT_ATOMS: atom_id res chain seq x y z
N ASN A 1 35.45 -25.32 10.29
CA ASN A 1 34.78 -24.02 10.13
C ASN A 1 35.37 -23.32 8.92
N ALA A 2 34.73 -23.43 7.76
CA ALA A 2 35.22 -22.75 6.56
C ALA A 2 34.86 -21.24 6.65
N PRO A 3 35.81 -20.33 6.39
CA PRO A 3 35.55 -18.90 6.39
C PRO A 3 34.88 -18.47 5.07
N ALA A 4 33.93 -17.54 5.15
CA ALA A 4 33.35 -16.90 3.97
C ALA A 4 34.36 -15.89 3.39
N PRO A 5 34.60 -15.89 2.07
CA PRO A 5 35.54 -14.97 1.43
C PRO A 5 34.91 -13.58 1.23
N ASP A 6 35.75 -12.56 1.45
CA ASP A 6 35.55 -11.13 1.16
C ASP A 6 34.56 -10.35 2.03
N ALA A 7 34.95 -10.16 3.28
CA ALA A 7 34.55 -9.00 4.07
C ALA A 7 35.47 -7.81 3.72
N ASP A 8 34.99 -6.93 2.84
CA ASP A 8 35.54 -5.59 2.69
C ASP A 8 34.42 -4.56 2.83
N GLY A 9 34.43 -3.87 3.98
CA GLY A 9 33.67 -2.63 4.20
C GLY A 9 32.28 -2.80 4.83
N LEU A 10 32.25 -2.95 6.15
CA LEU A 10 31.12 -2.57 7.01
C LEU A 10 29.76 -3.19 6.61
N LEU A 11 29.52 -4.44 7.03
CA LEU A 11 28.15 -4.96 7.20
C LEU A 11 27.45 -4.20 8.33
N GLY A 12 27.09 -2.94 8.09
CA GLY A 12 26.05 -2.30 8.88
C GLY A 12 24.77 -3.11 8.72
N PRO A 13 23.92 -3.25 9.76
CA PRO A 13 22.64 -3.94 9.61
C PRO A 13 21.93 -3.30 8.43
N GLU A 14 21.76 -4.06 7.35
CA GLU A 14 20.87 -3.69 6.26
C GLU A 14 19.56 -3.28 6.91
N PHE A 15 19.22 -2.00 6.77
CA PHE A 15 18.21 -1.33 7.56
C PHE A 15 17.01 -2.25 7.82
N ALA A 16 16.88 -2.78 9.04
CA ALA A 16 15.81 -3.67 9.49
C ALA A 16 14.45 -2.94 9.55
N ILE A 17 14.24 -1.98 8.67
CA ILE A 17 13.04 -1.17 8.47
C ILE A 17 11.93 -2.03 7.85
N LEU A 18 12.29 -3.12 7.18
CA LEU A 18 11.34 -4.06 6.60
C LEU A 18 11.62 -5.51 6.97
N ASP A 19 10.92 -5.99 7.97
CA ASP A 19 10.77 -7.39 8.29
C ASP A 19 9.30 -7.83 8.09
N THR A 20 9.05 -9.13 8.16
CA THR A 20 7.69 -9.66 8.05
C THR A 20 6.77 -9.07 9.13
N ALA A 21 7.30 -8.76 10.32
CA ALA A 21 6.53 -8.19 11.42
C ALA A 21 6.05 -6.75 11.13
N THR A 22 6.90 -5.89 10.56
CA THR A 22 6.57 -4.51 10.16
C THR A 22 5.64 -4.47 8.96
N VAL A 23 5.80 -5.37 7.97
CA VAL A 23 4.83 -5.51 6.87
C VAL A 23 3.46 -5.93 7.42
N THR A 24 3.44 -6.87 8.36
CA THR A 24 2.20 -7.34 9.01
C THR A 24 1.57 -6.24 9.85
N ALA A 25 2.37 -5.51 10.64
CA ALA A 25 1.90 -4.38 11.44
C ALA A 25 1.27 -3.29 10.56
N ARG A 26 1.88 -2.98 9.40
CA ARG A 26 1.30 -2.05 8.43
C ARG A 26 0.00 -2.56 7.83
N ALA A 27 -0.07 -3.84 7.46
CA ALA A 27 -1.30 -4.45 6.95
C ALA A 27 -2.43 -4.34 7.97
N ASN A 28 -2.16 -4.69 9.23
CA ASN A 28 -3.15 -4.58 10.30
C ASN A 28 -3.58 -3.12 10.52
N PHE A 29 -2.62 -2.19 10.60
CA PHE A 29 -2.91 -0.77 10.78
C PHE A 29 -3.76 -0.21 9.63
N VAL A 30 -3.36 -0.42 8.37
CA VAL A 30 -4.11 0.11 7.21
C VAL A 30 -5.49 -0.56 7.11
N HIS A 31 -5.59 -1.85 7.44
CA HIS A 31 -6.88 -2.52 7.49
C HIS A 31 -7.78 -1.90 8.56
N GLU A 32 -7.29 -1.76 9.79
CA GLU A 32 -8.03 -1.15 10.89
C GLU A 32 -8.44 0.28 10.52
N PHE A 33 -7.51 1.09 10.04
CA PHE A 33 -7.73 2.49 9.66
C PHE A 33 -8.78 2.68 8.56
N LEU A 34 -8.80 1.80 7.54
CA LEU A 34 -9.73 1.94 6.41
C LEU A 34 -11.09 1.27 6.67
N TYR A 35 -11.11 0.13 7.35
CA TYR A 35 -12.30 -0.72 7.44
C TYR A 35 -13.04 -0.62 8.77
N THR A 36 -12.40 -0.14 9.84
CA THR A 36 -13.10 0.09 11.10
C THR A 36 -13.72 1.48 11.15
N SER A 37 -14.80 1.61 11.92
CA SER A 37 -15.45 2.91 12.13
C SER A 37 -14.64 3.67 13.17
N ILE A 38 -13.78 4.57 12.71
CA ILE A 38 -13.02 5.47 13.57
C ILE A 38 -14.03 6.45 14.19
N PRO A 39 -14.15 6.53 15.53
CA PRO A 39 -15.12 7.40 16.15
C PRO A 39 -14.76 8.87 15.84
N VAL A 40 -15.78 9.72 15.67
CA VAL A 40 -15.64 11.13 15.21
C VAL A 40 -14.69 12.00 16.05
N ASN A 41 -14.34 11.57 17.25
CA ASN A 41 -13.40 12.20 18.18
C ASN A 41 -11.96 11.62 18.12
N ALA A 42 -11.64 10.72 17.20
CA ALA A 42 -10.31 10.12 17.06
C ALA A 42 -9.24 11.06 16.45
N GLY A 43 -9.60 12.31 16.13
CA GLY A 43 -8.68 13.34 15.64
C GLY A 43 -8.30 13.25 14.16
N ILE A 44 -8.51 12.10 13.49
CA ILE A 44 -8.23 11.91 12.06
C ILE A 44 -9.41 11.21 11.39
N THR A 45 -9.84 11.72 10.23
CA THR A 45 -10.87 11.10 9.38
C THR A 45 -10.38 11.04 7.93
N VAL A 46 -10.92 10.10 7.15
CA VAL A 46 -10.62 9.94 5.72
C VAL A 46 -11.85 10.31 4.92
N ASP A 47 -11.75 11.36 4.10
CA ASP A 47 -12.80 11.72 3.14
C ASP A 47 -12.64 10.93 1.84
N TYR A 48 -13.45 9.88 1.67
CA TYR A 48 -13.44 9.04 0.48
C TYR A 48 -14.06 9.70 -0.76
N ASN A 49 -14.72 10.86 -0.61
CA ASN A 49 -15.32 11.57 -1.74
C ASN A 49 -14.29 12.26 -2.63
N LEU A 50 -13.09 12.52 -2.08
CA LEU A 50 -11.96 13.06 -2.85
C LEU A 50 -11.34 12.03 -3.81
N LEU A 51 -11.59 10.73 -3.60
CA LEU A 51 -11.14 9.68 -4.48
C LEU A 51 -12.12 9.46 -5.64
N PRO A 52 -11.65 9.23 -6.87
CA PRO A 52 -12.50 8.86 -8.00
C PRO A 52 -13.29 7.57 -7.72
N SER A 53 -14.53 7.51 -8.22
CA SER A 53 -15.40 6.32 -8.07
C SER A 53 -15.30 5.33 -9.22
N GLU A 54 -14.72 5.73 -10.35
CA GLU A 54 -14.45 4.86 -11.50
C GLU A 54 -13.07 4.20 -11.31
N ASP A 55 -12.98 2.91 -11.63
CA ASP A 55 -11.84 2.06 -11.24
C ASP A 55 -10.53 2.50 -11.92
N ALA A 56 -10.55 2.79 -13.23
CA ALA A 56 -9.36 3.25 -13.94
C ALA A 56 -8.88 4.62 -13.45
N ALA A 57 -9.80 5.55 -13.24
CA ALA A 57 -9.52 6.87 -12.69
C ALA A 57 -8.97 6.79 -11.26
N LEU A 58 -9.49 5.88 -10.44
CA LEU A 58 -9.02 5.65 -9.07
C LEU A 58 -7.56 5.14 -9.07
N VAL A 59 -7.26 4.14 -9.88
CA VAL A 59 -5.89 3.59 -9.97
C VAL A 59 -4.91 4.65 -10.50
N ALA A 60 -5.30 5.40 -11.53
CA ALA A 60 -4.49 6.50 -12.05
C ALA A 60 -4.25 7.60 -11.00
N TRP A 61 -5.28 7.92 -10.20
CA TRP A 61 -5.16 8.89 -9.11
C TRP A 61 -4.19 8.40 -8.03
N LEU A 62 -4.28 7.13 -7.63
CA LEU A 62 -3.35 6.53 -6.68
C LEU A 62 -1.92 6.53 -7.23
N GLY A 63 -1.74 6.21 -8.51
CA GLY A 63 -0.42 6.25 -9.14
C GLY A 63 0.19 7.64 -9.11
N ARG A 64 -0.61 8.68 -9.39
CA ARG A 64 -0.13 10.06 -9.45
C ARG A 64 0.10 10.68 -8.07
N TYR A 65 -0.86 10.55 -7.15
CA TYR A 65 -0.87 11.29 -5.89
C TYR A 65 -0.42 10.45 -4.70
N TRP A 66 -0.81 9.17 -4.65
CA TRP A 66 -0.47 8.28 -3.54
C TRP A 66 0.94 7.69 -3.66
N LEU A 67 1.33 7.33 -4.89
CA LEU A 67 2.66 6.82 -5.21
C LEU A 67 3.54 7.88 -5.91
N HIS A 68 3.13 9.14 -5.95
CA HIS A 68 3.94 10.24 -6.51
C HIS A 68 4.49 9.98 -7.94
N GLY A 69 3.71 9.29 -8.78
CA GLY A 69 4.05 8.97 -10.15
C GLY A 69 4.97 7.75 -10.33
N THR A 70 5.23 6.96 -9.29
CA THR A 70 6.13 5.79 -9.35
C THR A 70 5.40 4.45 -9.35
N MET A 71 4.10 4.43 -9.68
CA MET A 71 3.35 3.19 -9.79
C MET A 71 3.94 2.28 -10.87
N ALA A 72 4.33 1.07 -10.49
CA ALA A 72 4.80 0.08 -11.45
C ALA A 72 3.63 -0.38 -12.34
N PRO A 73 3.83 -0.58 -13.66
CA PRO A 73 2.76 -1.03 -14.57
C PRO A 73 2.12 -2.36 -14.14
N ALA A 74 2.91 -3.26 -13.54
CA ALA A 74 2.42 -4.52 -13.00
C ALA A 74 1.47 -4.33 -11.80
N LEU A 75 1.68 -3.29 -10.98
CA LEU A 75 0.79 -2.97 -9.87
C LEU A 75 -0.53 -2.38 -10.37
N GLU A 76 -0.46 -1.47 -11.36
CA GLU A 76 -1.65 -0.90 -12.00
C GLU A 76 -2.57 -2.00 -12.53
N GLN A 77 -2.03 -2.96 -13.30
CA GLN A 77 -2.80 -4.09 -13.82
C GLN A 77 -3.40 -4.96 -12.71
N ARG A 78 -2.64 -5.22 -11.63
CA ARG A 78 -3.14 -6.01 -10.50
C ARG A 78 -4.28 -5.31 -9.77
N LEU A 79 -4.20 -3.99 -9.60
CA LEU A 79 -5.28 -3.21 -8.99
C LEU A 79 -6.53 -3.23 -9.86
N LEU A 80 -6.40 -2.97 -11.17
CA LEU A 80 -7.55 -3.01 -12.08
C LEU A 80 -8.23 -4.38 -12.09
N SER A 81 -7.46 -5.46 -12.12
CA SER A 81 -8.01 -6.83 -12.03
C SER A 81 -8.72 -7.09 -10.69
N ALA A 82 -8.15 -6.62 -9.57
CA ALA A 82 -8.76 -6.78 -8.25
C ALA A 82 -10.05 -5.96 -8.07
N LEU A 83 -10.14 -4.78 -8.70
CA LEU A 83 -11.34 -3.94 -8.67
C LEU A 83 -12.43 -4.42 -9.63
N ALA A 84 -12.05 -5.12 -10.71
CA ALA A 84 -12.98 -5.76 -11.63
C ALA A 84 -13.62 -7.03 -11.04
N ASP A 85 -13.07 -7.58 -9.95
CA ASP A 85 -13.60 -8.77 -9.29
C ASP A 85 -15.05 -8.53 -8.78
N PRO A 86 -16.01 -9.44 -9.07
CA PRO A 86 -17.39 -9.33 -8.57
C PRO A 86 -17.48 -9.14 -7.05
N ASP A 87 -16.55 -9.70 -6.28
CA ASP A 87 -16.55 -9.66 -4.82
C ASP A 87 -16.06 -8.33 -4.24
N SER A 88 -15.52 -7.44 -5.08
CA SER A 88 -15.05 -6.11 -4.68
C SER A 88 -16.18 -5.18 -4.20
N GLY A 89 -17.41 -5.45 -4.63
CA GLY A 89 -18.63 -4.80 -4.14
C GLY A 89 -18.80 -3.33 -4.54
N ALA A 90 -19.38 -2.54 -3.63
CA ALA A 90 -19.72 -1.13 -3.86
C ALA A 90 -18.48 -0.22 -4.02
N ALA A 91 -18.65 0.94 -4.66
CA ALA A 91 -17.57 1.89 -4.94
C ALA A 91 -16.75 2.30 -3.71
N LEU A 92 -17.38 2.47 -2.53
CA LEU A 92 -16.65 2.79 -1.30
C LEU A 92 -15.71 1.65 -0.87
N ARG A 93 -16.15 0.39 -1.02
CA ARG A 93 -15.33 -0.79 -0.69
C ARG A 93 -14.16 -0.91 -1.66
N LYS A 94 -14.40 -0.65 -2.94
CA LYS A 94 -13.36 -0.57 -3.98
C LYS A 94 -12.29 0.49 -3.67
N LYS A 95 -12.70 1.70 -3.26
CA LYS A 95 -11.78 2.76 -2.82
C LYS A 95 -10.88 2.32 -1.67
N LYS A 96 -11.47 1.71 -0.63
CA LYS A 96 -10.73 1.18 0.52
C LYS A 96 -9.79 0.03 0.12
N LEU A 97 -10.25 -0.86 -0.76
CA LEU A 97 -9.44 -1.98 -1.26
C LEU A 97 -8.23 -1.48 -2.06
N ALA A 98 -8.43 -0.52 -2.96
CA ALA A 98 -7.36 0.06 -3.76
C ALA A 98 -6.31 0.74 -2.88
N LEU A 99 -6.73 1.53 -1.89
CA LEU A 99 -5.83 2.17 -0.92
C LEU A 99 -5.04 1.13 -0.11
N TYR A 100 -5.72 0.08 0.36
CA TYR A 100 -5.11 -1.01 1.12
C TYR A 100 -4.03 -1.72 0.30
N LEU A 101 -4.38 -2.22 -0.90
CA LEU A 101 -3.46 -2.95 -1.77
C LEU A 101 -2.27 -2.08 -2.21
N THR A 102 -2.52 -0.81 -2.53
CA THR A 102 -1.46 0.11 -2.95
C THR A 102 -0.49 0.38 -1.80
N SER A 103 -0.99 0.60 -0.58
CA SER A 103 -0.15 0.87 0.61
C SER A 103 0.67 -0.34 1.06
N LEU A 104 0.26 -1.55 0.68
CA LEU A 104 1.03 -2.78 0.92
C LEU A 104 1.95 -3.17 -0.23
N SER A 105 1.82 -2.49 -1.38
CA SER A 105 2.64 -2.79 -2.54
C SER A 105 4.12 -2.42 -2.30
N PRO A 106 5.05 -3.11 -2.98
CA PRO A 106 6.45 -2.70 -2.99
C PRO A 106 6.65 -1.27 -3.49
N SER A 107 5.83 -0.81 -4.44
CA SER A 107 5.88 0.56 -4.97
C SER A 107 5.65 1.64 -3.91
N PHE A 108 4.98 1.31 -2.79
CA PHE A 108 4.78 2.23 -1.67
C PHE A 108 6.00 2.33 -0.75
N GLN A 109 6.83 1.27 -0.69
CA GLN A 109 8.01 1.22 0.17
C GLN A 109 9.23 1.87 -0.44
N VAL A 110 9.30 2.03 -1.76
CA VAL A 110 10.48 2.58 -2.42
C VAL A 110 10.64 4.04 -2.00
N GLN A 111 11.44 4.26 -0.98
CA GLN A 111 12.08 5.54 -0.69
C GLN A 111 12.96 5.88 -1.89
N ARG A 112 12.78 7.09 -2.43
CA ARG A 112 13.78 7.68 -3.32
C ARG A 112 15.04 8.03 -2.54
#